data_AF-A0A2S1LTB8-F1
#
_entry.id   AF-A0A2S1LTB8-F1
#
_cell.length_a   1.000
_cell.length_b   1.000
_cell.length_c   1.000
_cell.angle_alpha   90.00
_cell.angle_beta   90.00
_cell.angle_gamma   90.00
#
_symmetry.space_group_name_H-M   'P 1'
#
loop_
_entity.id
_entity.type
_entity.pdbx_description
1 polymer ?
#
loop_
_entity_poly.entity_id
_entity_poly.type
_entity_poly.pdbx_seq_one_letter_code
_entity_poly.pdbx_strand_id
1 'polypeptide(L)'
;MQEDLILKNKTLSKYHRLNTLNIVKFLNTKDQDTKDSNRYLYENIKRINDSINKKPIDSLLYIDYFSMKMFLNGKNKTLIEIDSMQKNNKSYSDVFYEILRENIQVYPEK
;
A
#
# COMPACT_ATOMS: atom_id res chain seq x y z
N MET A 1 17.21 -15.64 6.68
CA MET A 1 15.90 -15.52 6.02
C MET A 1 15.76 -14.14 5.36
N GLN A 2 14.87 -13.96 4.37
CA GLN A 2 14.62 -12.65 3.74
C GLN A 2 14.19 -11.57 4.76
N GLU A 3 13.44 -11.95 5.80
CA GLU A 3 13.03 -11.03 6.88
C GLU A 3 14.22 -10.50 7.71
N ASP A 4 15.22 -11.34 7.99
CA ASP A 4 16.43 -10.94 8.71
C ASP A 4 17.24 -9.90 7.94
N LEU A 5 17.27 -10.01 6.60
CA LEU A 5 17.97 -9.07 5.73
C LEU A 5 17.30 -7.69 5.78
N ILE A 6 15.96 -7.65 5.79
CA ILE A 6 15.18 -6.40 5.90
C ILE A 6 15.39 -5.74 7.28
N LEU A 7 15.43 -6.53 8.35
CA LEU A 7 15.62 -6.02 9.71
C LEU A 7 17.03 -5.46 9.94
N LYS A 8 18.05 -6.10 9.36
CA LYS A 8 19.46 -5.70 9.51
C LYS A 8 19.87 -4.55 8.59
N ASN A 9 19.11 -4.30 7.53
CA ASN A 9 19.39 -3.21 6.60
C ASN A 9 19.14 -1.85 7.30
N LYS A 10 20.22 -1.11 7.60
CA LYS A 10 20.16 0.22 8.20
C LYS A 10 20.10 1.36 7.17
N THR A 11 20.31 1.07 5.88
CA THR A 11 20.25 2.08 4.81
C THR A 11 18.82 2.40 4.40
N LEU A 12 17.88 1.46 4.61
CA LEU A 12 16.46 1.70 4.44
C LEU A 12 15.87 2.47 5.64
N SER A 13 15.01 3.44 5.35
CA SER A 13 14.24 4.13 6.38
C SER A 13 13.39 3.14 7.19
N LYS A 14 13.10 3.51 8.45
CA LYS A 14 12.22 2.69 9.32
C LYS A 14 10.87 2.41 8.66
N TYR A 15 10.33 3.39 7.93
CA TYR A 15 9.08 3.25 7.17
C TYR A 15 9.19 2.14 6.12
N HIS A 16 10.16 2.22 5.21
CA HIS A 16 10.30 1.23 4.13
C HIS A 16 10.58 -0.18 4.66
N ARG A 17 11.40 -0.30 5.71
CA ARG A 17 11.69 -1.61 6.33
C ARG A 17 10.44 -2.27 6.88
N LEU A 18 9.64 -1.51 7.63
CA LEU A 18 8.45 -2.04 8.27
C LEU A 18 7.36 -2.37 7.25
N ASN A 19 7.19 -1.55 6.21
CA ASN A 19 6.25 -1.86 5.13
C ASN A 19 6.67 -3.11 4.36
N THR A 20 7.95 -3.21 3.98
CA THR A 20 8.49 -4.37 3.27
C THR A 20 8.38 -5.65 4.09
N LEU A 21 8.69 -5.59 5.39
CA LEU A 21 8.56 -6.75 6.29
C LEU A 21 7.13 -7.29 6.32
N ASN A 22 6.14 -6.42 6.43
CA ASN A 22 4.74 -6.82 6.48
C ASN A 22 4.24 -7.36 5.13
N ILE A 23 4.72 -6.83 4.00
CA ILE A 23 4.44 -7.40 2.67
C ILE A 23 5.02 -8.81 2.56
N VAL A 24 6.28 -9.01 2.96
CA VAL A 24 6.93 -10.34 2.93
C VAL A 24 6.15 -11.33 3.80
N LYS A 25 5.77 -10.94 5.02
CA LYS A 25 4.95 -11.77 5.90
C LYS A 25 3.60 -12.14 5.28
N PHE A 26 2.92 -11.18 4.64
CA PHE A 26 1.69 -11.45 3.89
C PHE A 26 1.93 -12.47 2.77
N LEU A 27 2.93 -12.25 1.92
CA LEU A 27 3.22 -13.14 0.79
C LEU A 27 3.57 -14.57 1.23
N ASN A 28 4.25 -14.71 2.36
CA ASN A 28 4.61 -16.01 2.92
C ASN A 28 3.43 -16.78 3.54
N THR A 29 2.35 -16.08 3.92
CA THR A 29 1.24 -16.66 4.69
C THR A 29 -0.11 -16.63 3.97
N LYS A 30 -0.25 -15.87 2.87
CA LYS A 30 -1.52 -15.65 2.15
C LYS A 30 -2.21 -16.91 1.65
N ASP A 31 -1.43 -17.97 1.35
CA ASP A 31 -1.94 -19.23 0.81
C ASP A 31 -2.29 -20.24 1.93
N GLN A 32 -2.01 -19.92 3.19
CA GLN A 32 -2.24 -20.80 4.36
C GLN A 32 -3.40 -20.30 5.23
N ASP A 33 -3.41 -19.01 5.57
CA ASP A 33 -4.47 -18.37 6.35
C ASP A 33 -4.69 -16.94 5.85
N THR A 34 -5.78 -16.74 5.12
CA THR A 34 -6.10 -15.46 4.49
C THR A 34 -6.46 -14.38 5.51
N LYS A 35 -7.01 -14.74 6.67
CA LYS A 35 -7.43 -13.76 7.68
C LYS A 35 -6.22 -13.24 8.45
N ASP A 36 -5.34 -14.15 8.86
CA ASP A 36 -4.14 -13.80 9.63
C ASP A 36 -3.05 -13.16 8.77
N SER A 37 -2.94 -13.53 7.48
CA SER A 37 -2.04 -12.87 6.54
C SER A 37 -2.45 -11.42 6.21
N ASN A 38 -3.75 -11.15 6.08
CA ASN A 38 -4.25 -9.79 5.81
C ASN A 38 -3.96 -8.80 6.94
N ARG A 39 -3.76 -9.27 8.19
CA ARG A 39 -3.38 -8.43 9.33
C ARG A 39 -2.13 -7.60 9.03
N TYR A 40 -1.13 -8.17 8.35
CA TYR A 40 0.11 -7.47 8.02
C TYR A 40 -0.11 -6.29 7.07
N LEU A 41 -1.02 -6.45 6.10
CA LEU A 41 -1.40 -5.37 5.18
C LEU A 41 -2.20 -4.28 5.91
N TYR A 42 -3.12 -4.67 6.80
CA TYR A 42 -3.86 -3.70 7.61
C TYR A 42 -2.96 -2.88 8.54
N GLU A 43 -1.93 -3.50 9.13
CA GLU A 43 -0.93 -2.79 9.93
C GLU A 43 -0.17 -1.74 9.11
N ASN A 44 0.20 -2.06 7.87
CA ASN A 44 0.82 -1.09 6.97
C ASN A 44 -0.14 0.06 6.65
N ILE A 45 -1.37 -0.28 6.23
CA ILE A 45 -2.40 0.69 5.88
C ILE A 45 -2.63 1.68 7.02
N LYS A 46 -2.73 1.20 8.26
CA LYS A 46 -2.86 2.05 9.44
C LYS A 46 -1.71 3.05 9.56
N ARG A 47 -0.46 2.58 9.43
CA ARG A 47 0.73 3.45 9.51
C ARG A 47 0.81 4.47 8.39
N ILE A 48 0.40 4.06 7.17
CA ILE A 48 0.36 4.93 6.00
C ILE A 48 -0.69 6.03 6.22
N ASN A 49 -1.90 5.67 6.65
CA ASN A 49 -2.95 6.65 6.99
C ASN A 49 -2.51 7.62 8.08
N ASP A 50 -1.86 7.12 9.14
CA ASP A 50 -1.31 7.98 10.20
C ASP A 50 -0.25 8.96 9.66
N SER A 51 0.46 8.58 8.58
CA SER A 51 1.49 9.40 7.93
C SER A 51 0.87 10.42 6.96
N ILE A 52 -0.10 10.00 6.15
CA ILE A 52 -0.88 10.86 5.25
C ILE A 52 -1.59 11.95 6.05
N ASN A 53 -2.23 11.60 7.17
CA ASN A 53 -2.92 12.56 8.03
C ASN A 53 -1.97 13.61 8.64
N LYS A 54 -0.68 13.30 8.77
CA LYS A 54 0.35 14.22 9.27
C LYS A 54 1.01 15.04 8.17
N LYS A 55 1.14 14.48 6.95
CA LYS A 55 1.78 15.09 5.79
C LYS A 55 0.99 14.78 4.51
N PRO A 56 -0.16 15.43 4.30
CA PRO A 56 -1.10 15.07 3.23
C PRO A 56 -0.58 15.32 1.81
N ILE A 57 0.53 16.07 1.67
CA ILE A 57 1.14 16.41 0.38
C ILE A 57 1.99 15.28 -0.19
N ASP A 58 2.37 14.29 0.63
CA ASP A 58 3.22 13.18 0.18
C ASP A 58 2.42 12.19 -0.68
N SER A 59 2.31 12.52 -1.97
CA SER A 59 1.48 11.81 -2.94
C SER A 59 1.95 10.37 -3.18
N LEU A 60 3.20 10.06 -2.83
CA LEU A 60 3.80 8.73 -2.97
C LEU A 60 3.27 7.74 -1.92
N LEU A 61 2.84 8.22 -0.74
CA LEU A 61 2.26 7.36 0.30
C LEU A 61 0.94 6.70 -0.16
N TYR A 62 0.21 7.37 -1.05
CA TYR A 62 -1.01 6.80 -1.64
C TYR A 62 -0.72 5.61 -2.55
N ILE A 63 0.44 5.57 -3.21
CA ILE A 63 0.85 4.41 -4.03
C ILE A 63 1.00 3.18 -3.13
N ASP A 64 1.70 3.32 -2.00
CA ASP A 64 1.86 2.23 -1.03
C ASP A 64 0.50 1.78 -0.48
N TYR A 65 -0.38 2.72 -0.14
CA TYR A 65 -1.72 2.45 0.36
C TYR A 65 -2.57 1.64 -0.64
N PHE A 66 -2.69 2.13 -1.88
CA PHE A 66 -3.54 1.51 -2.88
C PHE A 66 -2.98 0.21 -3.42
N SER A 67 -1.65 0.05 -3.43
CA SER A 67 -1.03 -1.25 -3.71
C SER A 67 -1.50 -2.31 -2.71
N MET A 68 -1.58 -1.97 -1.41
CA MET A 68 -2.08 -2.89 -0.39
C MET A 68 -3.58 -3.12 -0.49
N LYS A 69 -4.37 -2.08 -0.81
CA LYS A 69 -5.81 -2.23 -1.08
C LYS A 69 -6.08 -3.14 -2.27
N MET A 70 -5.23 -3.10 -3.30
CA MET A 70 -5.34 -4.01 -4.44
C MET A 70 -5.18 -5.47 -4.02
N PHE A 71 -4.22 -5.78 -3.14
CA PHE A 71 -4.07 -7.14 -2.60
C PHE A 71 -5.25 -7.59 -1.72
N LEU A 72 -5.87 -6.67 -0.97
CA LEU A 72 -6.98 -6.99 -0.05
C LEU A 72 -8.34 -7.10 -0.75
N ASN A 73 -8.62 -6.17 -1.65
CA ASN A 73 -9.97 -5.92 -2.16
C ASN A 73 -10.09 -6.17 -3.67
N GLY A 74 -8.98 -6.42 -4.35
CA GLY A 74 -8.91 -6.55 -5.79
C GLY A 74 -8.95 -5.21 -6.52
N LYS A 75 -8.70 -5.29 -7.84
CA LYS A 75 -8.54 -4.16 -8.75
C LYS A 75 -9.73 -3.19 -8.76
N ASN A 76 -10.94 -3.70 -9.03
CA ASN A 76 -12.13 -2.85 -9.22
C ASN A 76 -12.48 -2.04 -7.98
N LYS A 77 -12.43 -2.66 -6.79
CA LYS A 77 -12.69 -1.95 -5.53
C LYS A 77 -11.63 -0.90 -5.23
N THR A 78 -10.38 -1.17 -5.61
CA THR A 78 -9.26 -0.24 -5.44
C THR A 78 -9.42 0.98 -6.35
N LEU A 79 -9.78 0.77 -7.62
CA LEU A 79 -10.05 1.87 -8.56
C LEU A 79 -11.17 2.79 -8.08
N ILE A 80 -12.28 2.22 -7.57
CA ILE A 80 -13.38 3.00 -6.99
C ILE A 80 -12.89 3.86 -5.81
N GLU A 81 -12.00 3.31 -4.98
CA GLU A 81 -11.45 4.02 -3.83
C GLU A 81 -10.49 5.16 -4.26
N ILE A 82 -9.69 4.94 -5.32
CA ILE A 82 -8.83 5.97 -5.93
C ILE A 82 -9.68 7.13 -6.47
N ASP A 83 -10.73 6.81 -7.22
CA ASP A 83 -11.65 7.81 -7.78
C ASP A 83 -12.35 8.61 -6.66
N SER A 84 -12.71 7.95 -5.57
CA SER A 84 -13.30 8.59 -4.39
C SER A 84 -12.31 9.52 -3.69
N MET A 85 -11.05 9.11 -3.56
CA MET A 85 -10.00 9.93 -2.97
C MET A 85 -9.79 11.20 -3.80
N GLN A 86 -9.69 11.12 -5.13
CA GLN A 86 -9.50 12.29 -5.99
C GLN A 86 -10.64 13.31 -5.85
N LYS A 87 -11.89 12.84 -5.75
CA LYS A 87 -13.06 13.72 -5.54
C LYS A 87 -13.02 14.45 -4.19
N ASN A 88 -12.52 13.77 -3.15
CA ASN A 88 -12.57 14.25 -1.77
C ASN A 88 -11.31 15.01 -1.33
N ASN A 89 -10.15 14.70 -1.93
CA ASN A 89 -8.87 15.34 -1.63
C ASN A 89 -8.43 16.26 -2.76
N LYS A 90 -8.92 17.50 -2.75
CA LYS A 90 -8.57 18.52 -3.75
C LYS A 90 -7.09 18.94 -3.75
N SER A 91 -6.32 18.55 -2.73
CA SER A 91 -4.89 18.85 -2.64
C SER A 91 -4.01 17.75 -3.24
N TYR A 92 -4.59 16.60 -3.57
CA TYR A 92 -3.87 15.55 -4.27
C TYR A 92 -3.62 15.97 -5.72
N SER A 93 -2.44 15.67 -6.22
CA SER A 93 -2.03 16.07 -7.57
C SER A 93 -2.73 15.24 -8.63
N ASP A 94 -3.33 15.91 -9.61
CA ASP A 94 -3.97 15.27 -10.78
C ASP A 94 -3.01 14.35 -11.54
N VAL A 95 -1.74 14.76 -11.67
CA VAL A 95 -0.70 13.94 -12.32
C VAL A 95 -0.46 12.65 -11.55
N PHE A 96 -0.35 12.72 -10.23
CA PHE A 96 -0.17 11.52 -9.40
C PHE A 96 -1.41 10.64 -9.39
N TYR A 97 -2.61 11.22 -9.48
CA TYR A 97 -3.85 10.47 -9.63
C TYR A 97 -3.89 9.66 -10.92
N GLU A 98 -3.58 10.27 -12.07
CA GLU A 98 -3.57 9.55 -13.34
C GLU A 98 -2.52 8.43 -13.33
N ILE A 99 -1.30 8.72 -12.85
CA ILE A 99 -0.26 7.70 -12.70
C ILE A 99 -0.75 6.52 -11.85
N LEU A 100 -1.35 6.81 -10.70
CA LEU A 100 -1.85 5.79 -9.78
C LEU A 100 -2.95 4.95 -10.42
N ARG A 101 -3.91 5.59 -11.09
CA ARG A 101 -5.03 4.94 -11.78
C ARG A 101 -4.54 4.06 -12.92
N GLU A 102 -3.66 4.56 -13.77
CA GLU A 102 -3.06 3.81 -14.88
C GLU A 102 -2.30 2.58 -14.38
N ASN A 103 -1.47 2.72 -13.35
CA ASN A 103 -0.69 1.61 -12.79
C ASN A 103 -1.58 0.46 -12.27
N ILE A 104 -2.73 0.79 -11.64
CA ILE A 104 -3.67 -0.23 -11.18
C ILE A 104 -4.50 -0.80 -12.34
N GLN A 105 -4.81 0.00 -13.36
CA GLN A 105 -5.55 -0.45 -14.54
C GLN A 105 -4.77 -1.45 -15.40
N VAL A 106 -3.47 -1.24 -15.58
CA VAL A 106 -2.63 -2.16 -16.38
C VAL A 106 -2.25 -3.43 -15.62
N TYR A 107 -2.47 -3.47 -14.30
CA TYR A 107 -2.17 -4.65 -13.51
C TYR A 107 -3.11 -5.81 -13.91
N PRO A 108 -2.56 -7.01 -14.20
CA PRO A 108 -3.34 -8.14 -14.66
C PRO A 108 -4.33 -8.60 -13.57
N GLU A 109 -5.56 -8.90 -14.01
CA GLU A 109 -6.51 -9.60 -13.16
C GLU A 109 -6.02 -11.04 -12.98
N LYS A 110 -5.87 -11.45 -11.72
CA LYS A 110 -5.54 -12.84 -11.37
C LYS A 110 -6.79 -13.70 -11.39
#